data_AF-A0A535T500-F1
#
_entry.id   AF-A0A535T500-F1
#
_cell.length_a   1.000
_cell.length_b   1.000
_cell.length_c   1.000
_cell.angle_alpha   90.00
_cell.angle_beta   90.00
_cell.angle_gamma   90.00
#
_symmetry.space_group_name_H-M   'P 1'
#
loop_
_entity.id
_entity.type
_entity.pdbx_description
1 polymer ?
#
loop_
_entity_poly.entity_id
_entity_poly.type
_entity_poly.pdbx_seq_one_letter_code
_entity_poly.pdbx_strand_id
1 'polypeptide(L)'
;MKFAGVEVARIGMGTNRLTDKRENVAFIKAAVAAGVQVIDTAHLYTGGQSEETIGAALSPMPDNVIVATKGGFNGASAAVIRSEIDESLRRLHGKSIALYYLHRVDAEVPLETSLATIKEYMDRGVIRNVGISQVTAEQIERARKVVPIAAVQQQYSLSERKHDAEVDYCTREGIPFVPEPGRVEDRAERGRHVGARPRPMTGLLLPSREVLLWAGSDFASLVQTATEAERLGFDSVWVGDSLLARPRGEPVALLAAIAGATRRVQLGTAVLLPLLRNPVSLAHQLATVDRIANGRVIVGIGPGAELPGTHAELKAVGVPSDRRVGGMLAAIERCRRLWRNEEPGIELQPRPFSPGGPPIWVGGTGPRMLRLTGERFEGWLPLSPTPSDYASGLQAVRAAAEKAGRDPGSIATGVYLTIAVADGASDAAAELNAYMLAYYGVPAEVMAKGMALHAGTLESAAEWFAAYRAAGAREIVVRLARPNLSDYNDTARRLLEASRAGV
;
A
#
# COMPACT_ATOMS: atom_id res chain seq x y z
N MET A 1 -5.99 35.21 -5.43
CA MET A 1 -7.29 34.64 -5.87
C MET A 1 -8.35 35.08 -4.89
N LYS A 2 -9.61 35.24 -5.29
CA LYS A 2 -10.69 35.56 -4.35
C LYS A 2 -11.17 34.27 -3.65
N PHE A 3 -11.12 34.24 -2.32
CA PHE A 3 -11.53 33.12 -1.49
C PHE A 3 -12.38 33.67 -0.35
N ALA A 4 -13.63 33.21 -0.21
CA ALA A 4 -14.57 33.71 0.80
C ALA A 4 -14.68 35.26 0.83
N GLY A 5 -14.61 35.89 -0.35
CA GLY A 5 -14.73 37.34 -0.50
C GLY A 5 -13.42 38.12 -0.43
N VAL A 6 -12.31 37.52 0.01
CA VAL A 6 -11.01 38.20 0.24
C VAL A 6 -9.98 37.75 -0.79
N GLU A 7 -9.09 38.65 -1.21
CA GLU A 7 -7.93 38.26 -2.02
C GLU A 7 -6.85 37.61 -1.17
N VAL A 8 -6.54 36.36 -1.49
CA VAL A 8 -5.55 35.55 -0.78
C VAL A 8 -4.56 34.89 -1.74
N ALA A 9 -3.40 34.51 -1.21
CA ALA A 9 -2.47 33.58 -1.83
C ALA A 9 -3.14 32.20 -2.08
N ARG A 10 -2.65 31.48 -3.10
CA ARG A 10 -3.17 30.15 -3.48
C ARG A 10 -2.76 29.02 -2.53
N ILE A 11 -1.95 29.31 -1.52
CA ILE A 11 -1.46 28.34 -0.55
C ILE A 11 -1.93 28.79 0.84
N GLY A 12 -2.60 27.87 1.54
CA GLY A 12 -3.00 28.02 2.93
C GLY A 12 -2.29 27.03 3.84
N MET A 13 -2.57 27.11 5.14
CA MET A 13 -1.98 26.26 6.17
C MET A 13 -3.05 25.43 6.86
N GLY A 14 -2.95 24.11 6.79
CA GLY A 14 -3.76 23.18 7.57
C GLY A 14 -3.20 22.99 8.98
N THR A 15 -4.09 22.82 9.98
CA THR A 15 -3.71 22.83 11.40
C THR A 15 -4.23 21.61 12.18
N ASN A 16 -4.45 20.48 11.50
CA ASN A 16 -5.01 19.25 12.06
C ASN A 16 -4.17 18.58 13.17
N ARG A 17 -2.90 18.96 13.32
CA ARG A 17 -1.99 18.48 14.39
C ARG A 17 -1.54 19.59 15.35
N LEU A 18 -2.10 20.79 15.23
CA LEU A 18 -1.74 21.93 16.07
C LEU A 18 -2.27 21.72 17.49
N THR A 19 -1.42 21.82 18.50
CA THR A 19 -1.77 21.69 19.93
C THR A 19 -1.55 23.01 20.66
N ASP A 20 -2.01 23.12 21.91
CA ASP A 20 -1.97 24.31 22.78
C ASP A 20 -0.58 24.77 23.28
N LYS A 21 0.50 24.19 22.75
CA LYS A 21 1.87 24.50 23.16
C LYS A 21 2.24 25.94 22.79
N ARG A 22 3.02 26.61 23.65
CA ARG A 22 3.51 27.99 23.40
C ARG A 22 4.26 28.14 22.07
N GLU A 23 5.01 27.12 21.68
CA GLU A 23 5.74 27.06 20.40
C GLU A 23 4.78 27.12 19.19
N ASN A 24 3.61 26.48 19.30
CA ASN A 24 2.60 26.49 18.24
C ASN A 24 1.93 27.87 18.12
N VAL A 25 1.70 28.56 19.24
CA VAL A 25 1.23 29.96 19.23
C VAL A 25 2.25 30.86 18.50
N ALA A 26 3.54 30.71 18.82
CA ALA A 26 4.61 31.45 18.15
C ALA A 26 4.70 31.11 16.66
N PHE A 27 4.55 29.84 16.30
CA PHE A 27 4.51 29.37 14.92
C PHE A 27 3.38 30.00 14.11
N ILE A 28 2.15 30.05 14.64
CA ILE A 28 1.03 30.70 13.96
C ILE A 28 1.30 32.18 13.71
N LYS A 29 1.84 32.90 14.70
CA LYS A 29 2.23 34.32 14.54
C LYS A 29 3.29 34.49 13.45
N ALA A 30 4.30 33.63 13.44
CA ALA A 30 5.36 33.65 12.43
C ALA A 30 4.84 33.34 11.03
N ALA A 31 3.93 32.37 10.89
CA ALA A 31 3.32 32.01 9.61
C ALA A 31 2.53 33.18 9.01
N VAL A 32 1.70 33.85 9.82
CA VAL A 32 0.96 35.04 9.37
C VAL A 32 1.91 36.18 9.03
N ALA A 33 2.94 36.43 9.85
CA ALA A 33 3.96 37.44 9.55
C ALA A 33 4.74 37.15 8.26
N ALA A 34 4.90 35.87 7.90
CA ALA A 34 5.51 35.42 6.64
C ALA A 34 4.54 35.48 5.44
N GLY A 35 3.29 35.92 5.63
CA GLY A 35 2.31 36.12 4.57
C GLY A 35 1.31 34.99 4.38
N VAL A 36 1.17 34.05 5.33
CA VAL A 36 0.06 33.07 5.30
C VAL A 36 -1.26 33.78 5.60
N GLN A 37 -2.18 33.75 4.62
CA GLN A 37 -3.47 34.43 4.70
C GLN A 37 -4.67 33.49 4.94
N VAL A 38 -4.50 32.18 4.75
CA VAL A 38 -5.58 31.19 4.95
C VAL A 38 -5.11 30.13 5.93
N ILE A 39 -5.84 29.99 7.03
CA ILE A 39 -5.61 28.97 8.06
C ILE A 39 -6.84 28.06 8.11
N ASP A 40 -6.63 26.79 7.83
CA ASP A 40 -7.67 25.76 7.81
C ASP A 40 -7.59 24.92 9.10
N THR A 41 -8.69 24.90 9.84
CA THR A 41 -8.84 24.18 11.12
C THR A 41 -10.21 23.49 11.21
N ALA A 42 -10.51 22.86 12.33
CA ALA A 42 -11.81 22.29 12.63
C ALA A 42 -12.05 22.29 14.14
N HIS A 43 -13.33 22.34 14.52
CA HIS A 43 -13.80 22.19 15.89
C HIS A 43 -13.15 21.01 16.63
N LEU A 44 -13.02 19.87 15.95
CA LEU A 44 -12.53 18.61 16.54
C LEU A 44 -11.00 18.45 16.52
N TYR A 45 -10.28 19.28 15.76
CA TYR A 45 -8.84 19.08 15.58
C TYR A 45 -8.14 19.18 16.93
N THR A 46 -7.37 18.13 17.25
CA THR A 46 -6.67 17.96 18.53
C THR A 46 -7.57 18.20 19.76
N GLY A 47 -8.86 17.85 19.66
CA GLY A 47 -9.83 18.04 20.74
C GLY A 47 -10.20 19.51 20.99
N GLY A 48 -10.05 20.38 19.98
CA GLY A 48 -10.32 21.82 20.06
C GLY A 48 -9.07 22.68 20.26
N GLN A 49 -7.94 22.08 20.63
CA GLN A 49 -6.70 22.84 20.91
C GLN A 49 -6.19 23.62 19.71
N SER A 50 -6.45 23.15 18.49
CA SER A 50 -6.06 23.86 17.26
C SER A 50 -6.72 25.25 17.20
N GLU A 51 -8.03 25.33 17.44
CA GLU A 51 -8.76 26.60 17.47
C GLU A 51 -8.31 27.49 18.63
N GLU A 52 -8.09 26.91 19.82
CA GLU A 52 -7.60 27.65 21.00
C GLU A 52 -6.23 28.29 20.73
N THR A 53 -5.33 27.54 20.08
CA THR A 53 -3.99 28.02 19.72
C THR A 53 -4.06 29.16 18.71
N ILE A 54 -4.92 29.03 17.69
CA ILE A 54 -5.13 30.07 16.68
C ILE A 54 -5.75 31.32 17.33
N GLY A 55 -6.76 31.16 18.19
CA GLY A 55 -7.40 32.26 18.91
C GLY A 55 -6.43 32.98 19.86
N ALA A 56 -5.57 32.24 20.56
CA ALA A 56 -4.52 32.82 21.40
C ALA A 56 -3.43 33.53 20.60
N ALA A 57 -3.12 33.03 19.39
CA ALA A 57 -2.09 33.61 18.54
C ALA A 57 -2.55 34.89 17.83
N LEU A 58 -3.80 34.93 17.39
CA LEU A 58 -4.28 35.91 16.42
C LEU A 58 -5.42 36.78 16.94
N SER A 59 -5.81 36.76 18.21
CA SER A 59 -6.85 37.69 18.70
C SER A 59 -6.26 39.07 19.04
N PRO A 60 -6.82 40.19 18.52
CA PRO A 60 -7.92 40.27 17.54
C PRO A 60 -7.48 39.87 16.12
N MET A 61 -8.37 39.16 15.41
CA MET A 61 -8.07 38.56 14.10
C MET A 61 -7.66 39.61 13.05
N PRO A 62 -6.52 39.47 12.37
CA PRO A 62 -6.13 40.38 11.29
C PRO A 62 -7.12 40.34 10.12
N ASP A 63 -7.43 41.49 9.54
CA ASP A 63 -8.41 41.61 8.44
C ASP A 63 -7.98 40.87 7.15
N ASN A 64 -6.68 40.67 6.97
CA ASN A 64 -6.10 39.99 5.81
C ASN A 64 -5.89 38.47 6.02
N VAL A 65 -6.40 37.91 7.13
CA VAL A 65 -6.32 36.48 7.44
C VAL A 65 -7.71 35.87 7.53
N ILE A 66 -7.92 34.80 6.77
CA ILE A 66 -9.10 33.94 6.86
C ILE A 66 -8.74 32.72 7.71
N VAL A 67 -9.40 32.60 8.86
CA VAL A 67 -9.49 31.32 9.58
C VAL A 67 -10.76 30.62 9.14
N ALA A 68 -10.60 29.48 8.46
CA ALA A 68 -11.69 28.62 8.06
C ALA A 68 -11.78 27.44 9.04
N THR A 69 -12.91 27.32 9.73
CA THR A 69 -13.17 26.18 10.65
C THR A 69 -14.32 25.31 10.15
N LYS A 70 -14.48 24.14 10.75
CA LYS A 70 -15.41 23.08 10.33
C LYS A 70 -16.09 22.46 11.54
N GLY A 71 -17.35 22.08 11.39
CA GLY A 71 -18.05 21.21 12.33
C GLY A 71 -19.07 20.31 11.64
N GLY A 72 -19.69 19.40 12.38
CA GLY A 72 -20.60 18.38 11.87
C GLY A 72 -19.92 17.07 11.49
N PHE A 73 -18.79 16.73 12.12
CA PHE A 73 -18.04 15.50 11.76
C PHE A 73 -18.59 14.24 12.44
N ASN A 74 -18.91 14.34 13.74
CA ASN A 74 -19.45 13.24 14.55
C ASN A 74 -20.98 13.32 14.68
N GLY A 75 -21.64 13.92 13.69
CA GLY A 75 -23.07 14.19 13.66
C GLY A 75 -23.34 15.62 13.21
N ALA A 76 -24.34 15.82 12.35
CA ALA A 76 -24.63 17.13 11.75
C ALA A 76 -26.07 17.62 12.03
N SER A 77 -26.68 17.16 13.14
CA SER A 77 -27.99 17.68 13.57
C SER A 77 -27.90 19.17 13.91
N ALA A 78 -29.04 19.88 13.84
CA ALA A 78 -29.09 21.30 14.15
C ALA A 78 -28.53 21.64 15.54
N ALA A 79 -28.80 20.80 16.55
CA ALA A 79 -28.32 20.98 17.91
C ALA A 79 -26.78 20.84 17.99
N VAL A 80 -26.21 19.84 17.33
CA VAL A 80 -24.75 19.63 17.29
C VAL A 80 -24.06 20.78 16.58
N ILE A 81 -24.54 21.16 15.38
CA ILE A 81 -23.96 22.27 14.61
C ILE A 81 -23.99 23.58 15.38
N ARG A 82 -25.10 23.92 16.06
CA ARG A 82 -25.19 25.11 16.92
C ARG A 82 -24.12 25.08 18.02
N SER A 83 -24.03 23.97 18.75
CA SER A 83 -23.05 23.80 19.83
C SER A 83 -21.61 23.95 19.33
N GLU A 84 -21.26 23.30 18.22
CA GLU A 84 -19.91 23.32 17.69
C GLU A 84 -19.51 24.71 17.18
N ILE A 85 -20.43 25.45 16.53
CA ILE A 85 -20.19 26.85 16.11
C ILE A 85 -19.92 27.73 17.33
N ASP A 86 -20.73 27.62 18.38
CA ASP A 86 -20.61 28.44 19.58
C ASP A 86 -19.29 28.15 20.34
N GLU A 87 -18.85 26.89 20.35
CA GLU A 87 -17.54 26.50 20.88
C GLU A 87 -16.38 27.03 20.03
N SER A 88 -16.46 26.91 18.70
CA SER A 88 -15.43 27.43 17.79
C SER A 88 -15.25 28.94 17.94
N LEU A 89 -16.35 29.72 18.03
CA LEU A 89 -16.28 31.16 18.29
C LEU A 89 -15.55 31.49 19.59
N ARG A 90 -15.85 30.72 20.65
CA ARG A 90 -15.22 30.87 21.96
C ARG A 90 -13.72 30.60 21.88
N ARG A 91 -13.31 29.47 21.29
CA ARG A 91 -11.89 29.07 21.20
C ARG A 91 -11.07 29.99 20.30
N LEU A 92 -11.65 30.46 19.20
CA LEU A 92 -11.01 31.40 18.28
C LEU A 92 -10.96 32.84 18.81
N HIS A 93 -11.57 33.12 19.97
CA HIS A 93 -11.73 34.48 20.54
C HIS A 93 -12.31 35.48 19.52
N GLY A 94 -13.21 35.01 18.65
CA GLY A 94 -13.73 35.76 17.51
C GLY A 94 -15.17 36.21 17.71
N LYS A 95 -15.52 37.36 17.13
CA LYS A 95 -16.93 37.82 17.04
C LYS A 95 -17.67 37.20 15.85
N SER A 96 -16.95 36.73 14.84
CA SER A 96 -17.48 36.10 13.64
C SER A 96 -16.47 35.12 13.05
N ILE A 97 -16.95 34.09 12.35
CA ILE A 97 -16.14 33.14 11.59
C ILE A 97 -16.13 33.54 10.12
N ALA A 98 -14.95 33.68 9.52
CA ALA A 98 -14.80 34.12 8.13
C ALA A 98 -15.33 33.09 7.13
N LEU A 99 -15.06 31.81 7.36
CA LEU A 99 -15.56 30.68 6.57
C LEU A 99 -15.85 29.51 7.51
N TYR A 100 -17.07 29.01 7.50
CA TYR A 100 -17.46 27.81 8.23
C TYR A 100 -17.85 26.71 7.25
N TYR A 101 -17.21 25.56 7.38
CA TYR A 101 -17.50 24.39 6.57
C TYR A 101 -18.44 23.44 7.32
N LEU A 102 -19.44 22.91 6.63
CA LEU A 102 -20.00 21.60 7.01
C LEU A 102 -18.93 20.54 6.73
N HIS A 103 -18.43 19.87 7.77
CA HIS A 103 -17.26 18.99 7.71
C HIS A 103 -17.53 17.71 6.91
N ARG A 104 -18.75 17.16 7.01
CA ARG A 104 -19.20 15.98 6.26
C ARG A 104 -20.72 16.00 6.20
N VAL A 105 -21.30 15.40 5.15
CA VAL A 105 -22.72 15.08 5.09
C VAL A 105 -23.02 13.88 6.00
N ASP A 106 -23.88 14.10 6.98
CA ASP A 106 -24.38 13.04 7.86
C ASP A 106 -25.36 12.13 7.09
N ALA A 107 -25.29 10.82 7.33
CA ALA A 107 -26.18 9.86 6.68
C ALA A 107 -27.61 9.91 7.24
N GLU A 108 -27.75 10.27 8.52
CA GLU A 108 -29.04 10.26 9.24
C GLU A 108 -29.71 11.65 9.26
N VAL A 109 -28.98 12.70 8.89
CA VAL A 109 -29.48 14.07 8.85
C VAL A 109 -29.42 14.62 7.43
N PRO A 110 -30.55 15.05 6.83
CA PRO A 110 -30.53 15.65 5.51
C PRO A 110 -29.58 16.85 5.44
N LEU A 111 -28.78 16.91 4.37
CA LEU A 111 -27.83 17.99 4.08
C LEU A 111 -28.45 19.38 4.26
N GLU A 112 -29.68 19.55 3.77
CA GLU A 112 -30.41 20.80 3.81
C GLU A 112 -30.69 21.26 5.26
N THR A 113 -30.94 20.33 6.19
CA THR A 113 -31.17 20.64 7.61
C THR A 113 -29.91 21.21 8.27
N SER A 114 -28.77 20.57 8.03
CA SER A 114 -27.47 21.03 8.55
C SER A 114 -27.10 22.41 7.96
N LEU A 115 -27.26 22.58 6.65
CA LEU A 115 -26.95 23.85 5.97
C LEU A 115 -27.91 24.97 6.32
N ALA A 116 -29.20 24.68 6.51
CA ALA A 116 -30.17 25.67 7.00
C ALA A 116 -29.77 26.20 8.38
N THR A 117 -29.30 25.31 9.26
CA THR A 117 -28.79 25.69 10.58
C THR A 117 -27.56 26.61 10.46
N ILE A 118 -26.59 26.27 9.61
CA ILE A 118 -25.41 27.12 9.37
C ILE A 118 -25.82 28.47 8.77
N LYS A 119 -26.80 28.47 7.85
CA LYS A 119 -27.35 29.67 7.22
C LYS A 119 -27.96 30.63 8.23
N GLU A 120 -28.63 30.15 9.28
CA GLU A 120 -29.14 31.05 10.34
C GLU A 120 -28.03 31.88 10.99
N TYR A 121 -26.85 31.29 11.23
CA TYR A 121 -25.69 32.02 11.76
C TYR A 121 -25.08 32.96 10.70
N MET A 122 -25.17 32.59 9.43
CA MET A 122 -24.76 33.47 8.34
C MET A 122 -25.66 34.71 8.24
N ASP A 123 -26.97 34.52 8.31
CA ASP A 123 -27.96 35.61 8.26
C ASP A 123 -27.83 36.57 9.45
N ARG A 124 -27.35 36.07 10.60
CA ARG A 124 -27.01 36.86 11.80
C ARG A 124 -25.64 37.55 11.71
N GLY A 125 -24.86 37.32 10.65
CA GLY A 125 -23.51 37.85 10.46
C GLY A 125 -22.43 37.19 11.33
N VAL A 126 -22.77 36.09 12.03
CA VAL A 126 -21.83 35.34 12.86
C VAL A 126 -20.90 34.50 12.00
N ILE A 127 -21.40 33.94 10.90
CA ILE A 127 -20.61 33.28 9.87
C ILE A 127 -20.65 34.15 8.61
N ARG A 128 -19.50 34.47 8.01
CA ARG A 128 -19.48 35.34 6.81
C ARG A 128 -19.68 34.55 5.53
N ASN A 129 -19.14 33.34 5.47
CA ASN A 129 -19.19 32.48 4.29
C ASN A 129 -19.38 31.01 4.71
N VAL A 130 -20.05 30.24 3.86
CA VAL A 130 -20.28 28.81 4.09
C VAL A 130 -19.51 27.98 3.06
N GLY A 131 -18.84 26.94 3.54
CA GLY A 131 -18.24 25.91 2.70
C GLY A 131 -18.82 24.53 3.02
N ILE A 132 -18.50 23.57 2.16
CA ILE A 132 -18.84 22.15 2.37
C ILE A 132 -17.63 21.26 2.09
N SER A 133 -17.52 20.15 2.81
CA SER A 133 -16.42 19.20 2.67
C SER A 133 -16.95 17.77 2.49
N GLN A 134 -16.21 16.93 1.75
CA GLN A 134 -16.52 15.52 1.52
C GLN A 134 -17.90 15.29 0.86
N VAL A 135 -18.17 16.03 -0.22
CA VAL A 135 -19.45 16.02 -0.95
C VAL A 135 -19.33 15.47 -2.38
N THR A 136 -20.43 15.09 -3.00
CA THR A 136 -20.51 14.83 -4.45
C THR A 136 -20.92 16.09 -5.20
N ALA A 137 -20.72 16.14 -6.53
CA ALA A 137 -21.23 17.23 -7.37
C ALA A 137 -22.74 17.49 -7.19
N GLU A 138 -23.54 16.43 -7.08
CA GLU A 138 -24.98 16.52 -6.82
C GLU A 138 -25.28 17.15 -5.44
N GLN A 139 -24.51 16.79 -4.42
CA GLN A 139 -24.64 17.40 -3.10
C GLN A 139 -24.24 18.88 -3.12
N ILE A 140 -23.24 19.28 -3.93
CA ILE A 140 -22.89 20.70 -4.12
C ILE A 140 -24.09 21.46 -4.72
N GLU A 141 -24.74 20.91 -5.74
CA GLU A 141 -25.94 21.52 -6.34
C GLU A 141 -27.08 21.69 -5.35
N ARG A 142 -27.36 20.65 -4.55
CA ARG A 142 -28.37 20.70 -3.49
C ARG A 142 -28.04 21.74 -2.44
N ALA A 143 -26.78 21.79 -1.98
CA ALA A 143 -26.31 22.73 -0.98
C ALA A 143 -26.51 24.20 -1.43
N ARG A 144 -26.19 24.50 -2.70
CA ARG A 144 -26.33 25.84 -3.29
C ARG A 144 -27.77 26.35 -3.34
N LYS A 145 -28.76 25.47 -3.31
CA LYS A 145 -30.19 25.86 -3.22
C LYS A 145 -30.57 26.34 -1.82
N VAL A 146 -29.79 25.99 -0.80
CA VAL A 146 -30.04 26.36 0.60
C VAL A 146 -29.22 27.60 0.99
N VAL A 147 -27.92 27.61 0.67
CA VAL A 147 -27.00 28.67 1.07
C VAL A 147 -25.89 28.85 0.02
N PRO A 148 -25.40 30.08 -0.24
CA PRO A 148 -24.26 30.30 -1.12
C PRO A 148 -23.01 29.54 -0.64
N ILE A 149 -22.43 28.73 -1.53
CA ILE A 149 -21.24 27.94 -1.24
C ILE A 149 -20.00 28.69 -1.73
N ALA A 150 -19.19 29.14 -0.79
CA ALA A 150 -17.98 29.93 -1.03
C ALA A 150 -16.73 29.07 -1.29
N ALA A 151 -16.75 27.80 -0.89
CA ALA A 151 -15.67 26.85 -1.12
C ALA A 151 -16.13 25.40 -0.97
N VAL A 152 -15.50 24.51 -1.73
CA VAL A 152 -15.65 23.05 -1.60
C VAL A 152 -14.30 22.45 -1.25
N GLN A 153 -14.25 21.65 -0.18
CA GLN A 153 -13.03 20.96 0.24
C GLN A 153 -13.15 19.46 0.01
N GLN A 154 -12.10 18.84 -0.54
CA GLN A 154 -12.07 17.40 -0.81
C GLN A 154 -10.68 16.82 -0.60
N GLN A 155 -10.63 15.53 -0.32
CA GLN A 155 -9.39 14.76 -0.39
C GLN A 155 -8.93 14.67 -1.84
N TYR A 156 -7.89 15.42 -2.18
CA TYR A 156 -7.43 15.51 -3.56
C TYR A 156 -5.93 15.79 -3.64
N SER A 157 -5.23 15.05 -4.49
CA SER A 157 -3.80 15.20 -4.75
C SER A 157 -3.43 14.59 -6.09
N LEU A 158 -2.17 14.72 -6.52
CA LEU A 158 -1.69 14.02 -7.72
C LEU A 158 -1.90 12.49 -7.66
N SER A 159 -1.88 11.91 -6.45
CA SER A 159 -2.10 10.48 -6.24
C SER A 159 -3.55 10.10 -5.92
N GLU A 160 -4.38 11.05 -5.51
CA GLU A 160 -5.77 10.85 -5.10
C GLU A 160 -6.68 11.73 -5.97
N ARG A 161 -7.24 11.11 -7.01
CA ARG A 161 -7.95 11.76 -8.11
C ARG A 161 -9.44 11.39 -8.15
N LYS A 162 -9.97 10.75 -7.10
CA LYS A 162 -11.37 10.31 -7.04
C LYS A 162 -12.37 11.44 -7.28
N HIS A 163 -12.00 12.67 -6.95
CA HIS A 163 -12.86 13.86 -7.00
C HIS A 163 -12.66 14.74 -8.24
N ASP A 164 -12.14 14.18 -9.35
CA ASP A 164 -11.98 14.92 -10.62
C ASP A 164 -13.32 15.55 -11.08
N ALA A 165 -14.44 14.84 -10.92
CA ALA A 165 -15.76 15.37 -11.28
C ALA A 165 -16.15 16.61 -10.44
N GLU A 166 -15.84 16.62 -9.13
CA GLU A 166 -16.08 17.78 -8.28
C GLU A 166 -15.12 18.94 -8.59
N VAL A 167 -13.87 18.65 -8.96
CA VAL A 167 -12.90 19.67 -9.43
C VAL A 167 -13.42 20.35 -10.69
N ASP A 168 -13.86 19.57 -11.67
CA ASP A 168 -14.41 20.07 -12.93
C ASP A 168 -15.70 20.87 -12.70
N TYR A 169 -16.57 20.36 -11.83
CA TYR A 169 -17.79 21.06 -11.41
C TYR A 169 -17.46 22.41 -10.78
N CYS A 170 -16.57 22.45 -9.77
CA CYS A 170 -16.19 23.67 -9.08
C CYS A 170 -15.53 24.67 -10.03
N THR A 171 -14.69 24.19 -10.95
CA THR A 171 -14.06 25.02 -11.98
C THR A 171 -15.09 25.67 -12.89
N ARG A 172 -16.06 24.89 -13.38
CA ARG A 172 -17.14 25.39 -14.26
C ARG A 172 -18.04 26.41 -13.55
N GLU A 173 -18.36 26.17 -12.28
CA GLU A 173 -19.25 27.02 -11.50
C GLU A 173 -18.52 28.20 -10.81
N GLY A 174 -17.20 28.31 -10.98
CA GLY A 174 -16.40 29.37 -10.35
C GLY A 174 -16.30 29.25 -8.83
N ILE A 175 -16.47 28.05 -8.28
CA ILE A 175 -16.38 27.77 -6.84
C ILE A 175 -14.93 27.41 -6.49
N PRO A 176 -14.29 28.08 -5.51
CA PRO A 176 -12.98 27.69 -5.03
C PRO A 176 -12.95 26.23 -4.53
N PHE A 177 -12.13 25.41 -5.17
CA PHE A 177 -11.85 24.05 -4.74
C PHE A 177 -10.60 24.03 -3.85
N VAL A 178 -10.72 23.49 -2.64
CA VAL A 178 -9.64 23.38 -1.65
C VAL A 178 -9.22 21.91 -1.54
N PRO A 179 -8.07 21.52 -2.11
CA PRO A 179 -7.57 20.16 -1.93
C PRO A 179 -7.03 20.01 -0.51
N GLU A 180 -7.59 19.10 0.27
CA GLU A 180 -6.90 18.58 1.45
C GLU A 180 -6.10 17.33 1.06
N PRO A 181 -4.81 17.23 1.44
CA PRO A 181 -4.12 15.96 1.30
C PRO A 181 -4.85 14.96 2.19
N GLY A 182 -5.40 13.89 1.61
CA GLY A 182 -5.91 12.76 2.38
C GLY A 182 -4.85 12.36 3.41
N ARG A 183 -5.27 11.87 4.59
CA ARG A 183 -4.34 11.49 5.65
C ARG A 183 -3.19 10.70 5.02
N VAL A 184 -2.00 11.29 5.03
CA VAL A 184 -0.77 10.50 5.01
C VAL A 184 -0.79 9.81 6.37
N GLU A 185 -1.66 8.79 6.51
CA GLU A 185 -1.53 7.79 7.53
C GLU A 185 -0.06 7.42 7.49
N ASP A 186 0.60 7.62 8.62
CA ASP A 186 2.03 7.44 8.81
C ASP A 186 2.45 6.12 8.15
N ARG A 187 2.88 6.20 6.88
CA ARG A 187 3.24 5.00 6.11
C ARG A 187 4.51 4.39 6.72
N ALA A 188 5.24 5.17 7.53
CA ALA A 188 6.31 4.71 8.38
C ALA A 188 5.84 3.75 9.50
N GLU A 189 4.59 3.83 9.98
CA GLU A 189 4.06 2.88 10.96
C GLU A 189 3.47 1.63 10.31
N ARG A 190 2.94 1.72 9.09
CA ARG A 190 2.62 0.51 8.28
C ARG A 190 3.86 -0.29 7.89
N GLY A 191 5.03 0.33 7.82
CA GLY A 191 6.31 -0.37 7.69
C GLY A 191 6.69 -1.22 8.91
N ARG A 192 6.05 -1.02 10.07
CA ARG A 192 6.36 -1.79 11.31
C ARG A 192 5.47 -3.00 11.54
N HIS A 193 4.39 -3.18 10.78
CA HIS A 193 3.48 -4.32 10.94
C HIS A 193 3.40 -5.15 9.66
N VAL A 194 4.49 -5.89 9.43
CA VAL A 194 4.49 -7.14 8.65
C VAL A 194 4.18 -8.33 9.60
N GLY A 195 3.73 -8.06 10.83
CA GLY A 195 3.06 -9.04 11.69
C GLY A 195 1.66 -9.38 11.17
N ALA A 196 1.10 -10.48 11.69
CA ALA A 196 -0.15 -11.11 11.24
C ALA A 196 -1.25 -10.10 10.86
N ARG A 197 -1.48 -9.92 9.54
CA ARG A 197 -2.64 -9.17 9.04
C ARG A 197 -3.91 -9.99 9.30
N PRO A 198 -5.02 -9.35 9.71
CA PRO A 198 -6.20 -10.07 10.19
C PRO A 198 -6.96 -10.83 9.10
N ARG A 199 -6.87 -10.41 7.82
CA ARG A 199 -7.52 -11.10 6.71
C ARG A 199 -6.54 -11.92 5.87
N PRO A 200 -6.93 -13.10 5.37
CA PRO A 200 -6.14 -13.84 4.39
C PRO A 200 -5.95 -13.04 3.10
N MET A 201 -4.76 -13.15 2.52
CA MET A 201 -4.35 -12.47 1.30
C MET A 201 -4.16 -13.46 0.16
N THR A 202 -4.35 -12.97 -1.06
CA THR A 202 -4.07 -13.69 -2.30
C THR A 202 -3.23 -12.82 -3.24
N GLY A 203 -2.08 -13.34 -3.63
CA GLY A 203 -1.13 -12.75 -4.55
C GLY A 203 -1.01 -13.53 -5.85
N LEU A 204 -0.62 -12.84 -6.91
CA LEU A 204 -0.41 -13.41 -8.24
C LEU A 204 1.08 -13.39 -8.60
N LEU A 205 1.67 -14.53 -8.91
CA LEU A 205 2.98 -14.56 -9.57
C LEU A 205 2.80 -14.29 -11.06
N LEU A 206 3.35 -13.18 -11.51
CA LEU A 206 3.27 -12.75 -12.90
C LEU A 206 4.01 -13.73 -13.82
N PRO A 207 3.54 -13.91 -15.07
CA PRO A 207 4.06 -14.87 -16.04
C PRO A 207 5.42 -14.46 -16.65
N SER A 208 6.38 -14.09 -15.79
CA SER A 208 7.66 -13.44 -16.14
C SER A 208 8.61 -14.31 -16.96
N ARG A 209 8.46 -15.64 -16.92
CA ARG A 209 9.20 -16.57 -17.80
C ARG A 209 8.33 -17.04 -18.95
N GLU A 210 7.05 -17.21 -18.69
CA GLU A 210 6.03 -17.67 -19.63
C GLU A 210 5.92 -16.72 -20.83
N VAL A 211 6.09 -15.41 -20.64
CA VAL A 211 6.17 -14.47 -21.76
C VAL A 211 7.33 -14.74 -22.71
N LEU A 212 8.46 -15.29 -22.22
CA LEU A 212 9.57 -15.74 -23.07
C LEU A 212 9.26 -17.06 -23.77
N LEU A 213 8.54 -17.95 -23.11
CA LEU A 213 8.22 -19.27 -23.65
C LEU A 213 7.12 -19.22 -24.72
N TRP A 214 6.10 -18.36 -24.52
CA TRP A 214 4.84 -18.44 -25.25
C TRP A 214 4.27 -17.09 -25.73
N ALA A 215 4.88 -15.95 -25.43
CA ALA A 215 4.34 -14.64 -25.82
C ALA A 215 5.39 -13.67 -26.39
N GLY A 216 6.36 -14.20 -27.14
CA GLY A 216 7.28 -13.37 -27.94
C GLY A 216 8.13 -12.38 -27.15
N SER A 217 8.33 -12.61 -25.85
CA SER A 217 9.05 -11.70 -24.93
C SER A 217 8.35 -10.34 -24.73
N ASP A 218 7.01 -10.27 -24.83
CA ASP A 218 6.26 -9.06 -24.51
C ASP A 218 6.23 -8.81 -22.99
N PHE A 219 7.30 -8.20 -22.47
CA PHE A 219 7.40 -7.81 -21.07
C PHE A 219 6.49 -6.62 -20.70
N ALA A 220 6.03 -5.83 -21.66
CA ALA A 220 5.10 -4.73 -21.40
C ALA A 220 3.73 -5.27 -20.94
N SER A 221 3.31 -6.42 -21.48
CA SER A 221 2.10 -7.12 -21.03
C SER A 221 2.11 -7.45 -19.54
N LEU A 222 3.28 -7.70 -18.91
CA LEU A 222 3.37 -8.00 -17.48
C LEU A 222 2.96 -6.81 -16.61
N VAL A 223 3.23 -5.58 -17.05
CA VAL A 223 2.80 -4.36 -16.35
C VAL A 223 1.28 -4.21 -16.45
N GLN A 224 0.70 -4.57 -17.60
CA GLN A 224 -0.75 -4.57 -17.80
C GLN A 224 -1.41 -5.65 -16.94
N THR A 225 -0.88 -6.88 -16.90
CA THR A 225 -1.35 -7.96 -16.03
C THR A 225 -1.27 -7.57 -14.55
N ALA A 226 -0.20 -6.88 -14.13
CA ALA A 226 -0.08 -6.40 -12.74
C ALA A 226 -1.13 -5.32 -12.41
N THR A 227 -1.38 -4.40 -13.33
CA THR A 227 -2.41 -3.35 -13.19
C THR A 227 -3.80 -3.98 -13.13
N GLU A 228 -4.05 -4.99 -13.95
CA GLU A 228 -5.30 -5.73 -13.96
C GLU A 228 -5.47 -6.55 -12.67
N ALA A 229 -4.42 -7.19 -12.18
CA ALA A 229 -4.45 -7.89 -10.89
C ALA A 229 -4.83 -6.94 -9.75
N GLU A 230 -4.29 -5.72 -9.73
CA GLU A 230 -4.69 -4.68 -8.77
C GLU A 230 -6.17 -4.29 -8.93
N ARG A 231 -6.66 -4.14 -10.17
CA ARG A 231 -8.06 -3.81 -10.46
C ARG A 231 -9.03 -4.90 -9.99
N LEU A 232 -8.67 -6.17 -10.22
CA LEU A 232 -9.43 -7.35 -9.78
C LEU A 232 -9.38 -7.54 -8.26
N GLY A 233 -8.44 -6.89 -7.58
CA GLY A 233 -8.33 -6.87 -6.13
C GLY A 233 -7.39 -7.92 -5.56
N PHE A 234 -6.40 -8.42 -6.32
CA PHE A 234 -5.26 -9.13 -5.73
C PHE A 234 -4.56 -8.23 -4.70
N ASP A 235 -4.05 -8.85 -3.64
CA ASP A 235 -3.39 -8.15 -2.54
C ASP A 235 -1.90 -7.88 -2.86
N SER A 236 -1.30 -8.74 -3.68
CA SER A 236 0.10 -8.67 -4.08
C SER A 236 0.35 -9.23 -5.48
N VAL A 237 1.43 -8.78 -6.12
CA VAL A 237 1.96 -9.33 -7.37
C VAL A 237 3.43 -9.65 -7.18
N TRP A 238 3.86 -10.77 -7.76
CA TRP A 238 5.17 -11.35 -7.54
C TRP A 238 5.90 -11.62 -8.84
N VAL A 239 7.23 -11.51 -8.84
CA VAL A 239 8.08 -11.87 -9.99
C VAL A 239 9.18 -12.85 -9.56
N GLY A 240 9.62 -13.72 -10.46
CA GLY A 240 10.74 -14.62 -10.21
C GLY A 240 12.08 -14.03 -10.65
N ASP A 241 13.19 -14.63 -10.19
CA ASP A 241 14.55 -14.25 -10.60
C ASP A 241 15.30 -15.46 -11.17
N SER A 242 15.99 -15.25 -12.29
CA SER A 242 17.02 -16.12 -12.86
C SER A 242 17.49 -15.50 -14.18
N LEU A 243 18.80 -15.36 -14.32
CA LEU A 243 19.43 -14.78 -15.51
C LEU A 243 19.53 -15.81 -16.65
N LEU A 244 19.99 -17.03 -16.34
CA LEU A 244 20.42 -18.04 -17.33
C LEU A 244 19.87 -19.43 -17.05
N ALA A 245 19.74 -19.85 -15.78
CA ALA A 245 19.29 -21.21 -15.46
C ALA A 245 17.84 -21.44 -15.92
N ARG A 246 17.04 -20.39 -15.76
CA ARG A 246 15.65 -20.31 -16.14
C ARG A 246 15.34 -18.86 -16.53
N PRO A 247 15.78 -18.39 -17.71
CA PRO A 247 15.68 -16.99 -18.11
C PRO A 247 14.25 -16.44 -18.00
N ARG A 248 14.18 -15.16 -17.61
CA ARG A 248 12.98 -14.33 -17.40
C ARG A 248 13.39 -12.85 -17.32
N GLY A 249 12.42 -11.95 -17.23
CA GLY A 249 12.69 -10.52 -17.04
C GLY A 249 13.46 -10.22 -15.74
N GLU A 250 14.31 -9.18 -15.76
CA GLU A 250 15.06 -8.76 -14.57
C GLU A 250 14.06 -8.25 -13.50
N PRO A 251 14.02 -8.88 -12.30
CA PRO A 251 12.93 -8.67 -11.35
C PRO A 251 12.88 -7.27 -10.78
N VAL A 252 14.01 -6.61 -10.53
CA VAL A 252 14.00 -5.29 -9.86
C VAL A 252 13.56 -4.20 -10.84
N ALA A 253 14.01 -4.27 -12.09
CA ALA A 253 13.55 -3.42 -13.18
C ALA A 253 12.05 -3.62 -13.47
N LEU A 254 11.60 -4.87 -13.51
CA LEU A 254 10.18 -5.18 -13.71
C LEU A 254 9.32 -4.66 -12.55
N LEU A 255 9.75 -4.85 -11.30
CA LEU A 255 9.04 -4.28 -10.14
C LEU A 255 9.05 -2.75 -10.14
N ALA A 256 10.10 -2.09 -10.63
CA ALA A 256 10.12 -0.64 -10.78
C ALA A 256 9.03 -0.15 -11.75
N ALA A 257 8.88 -0.82 -12.90
CA ALA A 257 7.84 -0.50 -13.87
C ALA A 257 6.43 -0.73 -13.30
N ILE A 258 6.22 -1.88 -12.63
CA ILE A 258 4.95 -2.20 -11.98
C ILE A 258 4.64 -1.21 -10.84
N ALA A 259 5.65 -0.79 -10.08
CA ALA A 259 5.49 0.17 -8.99
C ALA A 259 4.98 1.53 -9.49
N GLY A 260 5.41 1.98 -10.67
CA GLY A 260 4.91 3.19 -11.31
C GLY A 260 3.48 3.06 -11.87
N ALA A 261 3.08 1.85 -12.26
CA ALA A 261 1.76 1.57 -12.85
C ALA A 261 0.67 1.22 -11.84
N THR A 262 1.03 0.92 -10.59
CA THR A 262 0.12 0.44 -9.54
C THR A 262 0.19 1.31 -8.28
N ARG A 263 -0.86 1.32 -7.45
CA ARG A 263 -0.91 2.20 -6.25
C ARG A 263 -1.09 1.50 -4.91
N ARG A 264 -1.66 0.30 -4.89
CA ARG A 264 -2.12 -0.40 -3.68
C ARG A 264 -1.47 -1.78 -3.52
N VAL A 265 -1.37 -2.56 -4.59
CA VAL A 265 -0.92 -3.95 -4.59
C VAL A 265 0.52 -4.04 -4.05
N GLN A 266 0.80 -5.03 -3.21
CA GLN A 266 2.18 -5.27 -2.77
C GLN A 266 3.02 -5.88 -3.90
N LEU A 267 4.32 -5.63 -3.88
CA LEU A 267 5.24 -5.96 -4.95
C LEU A 267 6.32 -6.89 -4.42
N GLY A 268 6.34 -8.13 -4.90
CA GLY A 268 7.14 -9.19 -4.31
C GLY A 268 8.13 -9.87 -5.26
N THR A 269 9.21 -10.42 -4.72
CA THR A 269 10.05 -11.40 -5.43
C THR A 269 9.82 -12.81 -4.88
N ALA A 270 9.58 -13.80 -5.76
CA ALA A 270 9.32 -15.20 -5.38
C ALA A 270 10.20 -16.18 -6.18
N VAL A 271 11.50 -16.29 -5.92
CA VAL A 271 12.31 -15.45 -5.03
C VAL A 271 13.47 -14.82 -5.81
N LEU A 272 14.00 -13.72 -5.31
CA LEU A 272 15.25 -13.10 -5.75
C LEU A 272 16.44 -14.00 -5.38
N LEU A 273 17.47 -14.06 -6.23
CA LEU A 273 18.75 -14.67 -5.93
C LEU A 273 19.78 -13.54 -5.70
N PRO A 274 20.05 -13.12 -4.44
CA PRO A 274 20.97 -12.01 -4.15
C PRO A 274 22.38 -12.21 -4.72
N LEU A 275 22.80 -13.46 -4.88
CA LEU A 275 24.12 -13.81 -5.42
C LEU A 275 24.32 -13.47 -6.89
N LEU A 276 23.25 -13.19 -7.65
CA LEU A 276 23.37 -12.83 -9.06
C LEU A 276 23.76 -11.36 -9.27
N ARG A 277 23.91 -10.59 -8.19
CA ARG A 277 24.14 -9.15 -8.23
C ARG A 277 25.22 -8.73 -7.24
N ASN A 278 25.89 -7.63 -7.53
CA ASN A 278 26.75 -6.96 -6.56
C ASN A 278 25.87 -6.41 -5.40
N PRO A 279 26.21 -6.67 -4.11
CA PRO A 279 25.40 -6.23 -2.98
C PRO A 279 25.17 -4.71 -2.89
N VAL A 280 26.13 -3.89 -3.32
CA VAL A 280 25.97 -2.42 -3.33
C VAL A 280 24.95 -1.99 -4.37
N SER A 281 25.07 -2.55 -5.59
CA SER A 281 24.09 -2.31 -6.66
C SER A 281 22.70 -2.81 -6.25
N LEU A 282 22.61 -4.01 -5.71
CA LEU A 282 21.35 -4.59 -5.23
C LEU A 282 20.70 -3.72 -4.14
N ALA A 283 21.48 -3.25 -3.16
CA ALA A 283 20.97 -2.38 -2.11
C ALA A 283 20.38 -1.07 -2.70
N HIS A 284 21.06 -0.46 -3.66
CA HIS A 284 20.60 0.76 -4.32
C HIS A 284 19.34 0.51 -5.17
N GLN A 285 19.32 -0.58 -5.93
CA GLN A 285 18.17 -0.98 -6.76
C GLN A 285 16.93 -1.20 -5.90
N LEU A 286 17.04 -1.99 -4.83
CA LEU A 286 15.92 -2.26 -3.91
C LEU A 286 15.46 -1.00 -3.16
N ALA A 287 16.39 -0.14 -2.72
CA ALA A 287 16.04 1.14 -2.09
C ALA A 287 15.25 2.05 -3.05
N THR A 288 15.67 2.09 -4.32
CA THR A 288 15.00 2.88 -5.37
C THR A 288 13.59 2.38 -5.61
N VAL A 289 13.41 1.07 -5.82
CA VAL A 289 12.10 0.48 -6.07
C VAL A 289 11.18 0.63 -4.86
N ASP A 290 11.71 0.46 -3.65
CA ASP A 290 10.93 0.65 -2.41
C ASP A 290 10.42 2.10 -2.27
N ARG A 291 11.18 3.10 -2.73
CA ARG A 291 10.71 4.49 -2.82
C ARG A 291 9.66 4.71 -3.89
N ILE A 292 9.85 4.21 -5.11
CA ILE A 292 8.84 4.31 -6.17
C ILE A 292 7.53 3.65 -5.71
N ALA A 293 7.65 2.50 -5.05
CA ALA A 293 6.54 1.73 -4.53
C ALA A 293 5.94 2.31 -3.24
N ASN A 294 6.54 3.32 -2.62
CA ASN A 294 6.15 3.88 -1.32
C ASN A 294 6.01 2.81 -0.21
N GLY A 295 7.00 1.92 -0.08
CA GLY A 295 7.02 0.91 0.98
C GLY A 295 6.21 -0.35 0.69
N ARG A 296 5.75 -0.56 -0.55
CA ARG A 296 4.97 -1.75 -0.94
C ARG A 296 5.81 -2.97 -1.30
N VAL A 297 7.14 -2.89 -1.23
CA VAL A 297 8.04 -3.95 -1.68
C VAL A 297 8.23 -5.03 -0.60
N ILE A 298 8.20 -6.30 -1.00
CA ILE A 298 8.62 -7.46 -0.21
C ILE A 298 9.71 -8.19 -0.99
N VAL A 299 10.85 -8.45 -0.38
CA VAL A 299 11.96 -9.13 -1.05
C VAL A 299 12.01 -10.58 -0.55
N GLY A 300 11.33 -11.47 -1.28
CA GLY A 300 11.54 -12.90 -1.10
C GLY A 300 12.91 -13.31 -1.64
N ILE A 301 13.71 -14.02 -0.85
CA ILE A 301 15.09 -14.43 -1.17
C ILE A 301 15.26 -15.95 -1.12
N GLY A 302 16.19 -16.46 -1.93
CA GLY A 302 16.63 -17.84 -1.83
C GLY A 302 18.02 -18.06 -2.41
N PRO A 303 18.71 -19.16 -2.03
CA PRO A 303 20.04 -19.49 -2.54
C PRO A 303 20.01 -20.09 -3.96
N GLY A 304 18.82 -20.21 -4.56
CA GLY A 304 18.56 -21.01 -5.76
C GLY A 304 18.51 -22.52 -5.49
N ALA A 305 17.94 -23.28 -6.41
CA ALA A 305 17.94 -24.74 -6.32
C ALA A 305 19.35 -25.32 -6.52
N GLU A 306 19.69 -26.40 -5.82
CA GLU A 306 20.94 -27.15 -6.02
C GLU A 306 20.85 -27.97 -7.32
N LEU A 307 21.00 -27.29 -8.47
CA LEU A 307 20.87 -27.88 -9.80
C LEU A 307 22.02 -27.39 -10.71
N PRO A 308 22.42 -28.19 -11.72
CA PRO A 308 23.50 -27.82 -12.65
C PRO A 308 23.29 -26.45 -13.32
N GLY A 309 22.04 -26.12 -13.68
CA GLY A 309 21.70 -24.82 -14.27
C GLY A 309 21.99 -23.65 -13.33
N THR A 310 21.64 -23.76 -12.05
CA THR A 310 21.93 -22.73 -11.04
C THR A 310 23.44 -22.56 -10.83
N HIS A 311 24.20 -23.66 -10.86
CA HIS A 311 25.66 -23.61 -10.74
C HIS A 311 26.30 -22.91 -11.95
N ALA A 312 25.84 -23.23 -13.16
CA ALA A 312 26.30 -22.59 -14.39
C ALA A 312 25.98 -21.09 -14.39
N GLU A 313 24.79 -20.70 -13.92
CA GLU A 313 24.37 -19.32 -13.78
C GLU A 313 25.25 -18.54 -12.79
N LEU A 314 25.52 -19.10 -11.61
CA LEU A 314 26.42 -18.49 -10.62
C LEU A 314 27.84 -18.36 -11.16
N LYS A 315 28.35 -19.39 -11.85
CA LYS A 315 29.66 -19.36 -12.49
C LYS A 315 29.73 -18.25 -13.55
N ALA A 316 28.66 -18.03 -14.32
CA ALA A 316 28.62 -17.00 -15.35
C ALA A 316 28.73 -15.57 -14.78
N VAL A 317 28.28 -15.35 -13.55
CA VAL A 317 28.44 -14.06 -12.84
C VAL A 317 29.66 -14.04 -11.90
N GLY A 318 30.54 -15.04 -11.99
CA GLY A 318 31.77 -15.11 -11.21
C GLY A 318 31.59 -15.48 -9.72
N VAL A 319 30.47 -16.10 -9.36
CA VAL A 319 30.16 -16.49 -7.97
C VAL A 319 30.36 -17.98 -7.75
N PRO A 320 31.16 -18.39 -6.73
CA PRO A 320 31.29 -19.80 -6.34
C PRO A 320 29.98 -20.40 -5.82
N SER A 321 29.66 -21.64 -6.23
CA SER A 321 28.44 -22.34 -5.84
C SER A 321 28.55 -23.15 -4.53
N ASP A 322 29.74 -23.26 -3.94
CA ASP A 322 30.03 -24.05 -2.74
C ASP A 322 29.49 -23.41 -1.44
N ARG A 323 29.21 -22.10 -1.45
CA ARG A 323 28.77 -21.33 -0.27
C ARG A 323 27.49 -20.53 -0.48
N ARG A 324 26.56 -21.03 -1.30
CA ARG A 324 25.35 -20.26 -1.73
C ARG A 324 24.53 -19.69 -0.58
N VAL A 325 24.23 -20.50 0.44
CA VAL A 325 23.47 -20.01 1.61
C VAL A 325 24.26 -18.94 2.37
N GLY A 326 25.55 -19.17 2.64
CA GLY A 326 26.39 -18.21 3.37
C GLY A 326 26.57 -16.89 2.61
N GLY A 327 26.86 -16.97 1.31
CA GLY A 327 27.03 -15.80 0.45
C GLY A 327 25.74 -15.00 0.30
N MET A 328 24.59 -15.66 0.15
CA MET A 328 23.28 -14.99 0.13
C MET A 328 23.04 -14.20 1.43
N LEU A 329 23.27 -14.83 2.58
CA LEU A 329 23.08 -14.18 3.88
C LEU A 329 24.04 -12.99 4.06
N ALA A 330 25.30 -13.12 3.61
CA ALA A 330 26.27 -12.03 3.65
C ALA A 330 25.88 -10.87 2.73
N ALA A 331 25.37 -11.16 1.52
CA ALA A 331 24.89 -10.15 0.59
C ALA A 331 23.72 -9.35 1.16
N ILE A 332 22.75 -10.04 1.78
CA ILE A 332 21.58 -9.39 2.40
C ILE A 332 21.96 -8.61 3.66
N GLU A 333 22.86 -9.13 4.50
CA GLU A 333 23.36 -8.39 5.66
C GLU A 333 24.08 -7.12 5.22
N ARG A 334 24.89 -7.18 4.16
CA ARG A 334 25.52 -6.01 3.57
C ARG A 334 24.50 -5.00 3.04
N CYS A 335 23.45 -5.45 2.34
CA CYS A 335 22.37 -4.57 1.91
C CYS A 335 21.73 -3.83 3.10
N ARG A 336 21.44 -4.56 4.18
CA ARG A 336 20.87 -4.01 5.42
C ARG A 336 21.77 -2.96 6.08
N ARG A 337 23.08 -3.23 6.17
CA ARG A 337 24.07 -2.25 6.67
C ARG A 337 24.15 -1.00 5.79
N LEU A 338 24.12 -1.16 4.47
CA LEU A 338 24.10 -0.04 3.52
C LEU A 338 22.83 0.80 3.66
N TRP A 339 21.65 0.19 3.79
CA TRP A 339 20.39 0.94 4.00
C TRP A 339 20.37 1.73 5.31
N ARG A 340 21.09 1.27 6.33
CA ARG A 340 21.27 1.96 7.62
C ARG A 340 22.48 2.91 7.64
N ASN A 341 23.27 2.96 6.56
CA ASN A 341 24.54 3.69 6.48
C ASN A 341 25.52 3.36 7.61
N GLU A 342 25.69 2.05 7.88
CA GLU A 342 26.59 1.51 8.90
C GLU A 342 27.97 1.09 8.33
N GLU A 343 28.23 1.34 7.04
CA GLU A 343 29.54 1.09 6.43
C GLU A 343 30.35 2.40 6.35
N PRO A 344 31.48 2.53 7.07
CA PRO A 344 32.29 3.74 7.03
C PRO A 344 32.75 4.10 5.62
N GLY A 345 32.63 5.37 5.26
CA GLY A 345 33.03 5.88 3.94
C GLY A 345 32.05 5.57 2.80
N ILE A 346 30.90 4.96 3.09
CA ILE A 346 29.84 4.70 2.11
C ILE A 346 28.52 5.25 2.65
N GLU A 347 27.96 6.22 1.94
CA GLU A 347 26.59 6.70 2.19
C GLU A 347 25.70 6.30 1.00
N LEU A 348 24.73 5.43 1.27
CA LEU A 348 23.73 5.03 0.28
C LEU A 348 22.60 6.05 0.26
N GLN A 349 22.42 6.68 -0.90
CA GLN A 349 21.27 7.52 -1.23
C GLN A 349 20.70 7.08 -2.60
N PRO A 350 19.36 7.10 -2.78
CA PRO A 350 18.38 7.41 -1.74
C PRO A 350 18.23 6.25 -0.75
N ARG A 351 17.96 6.55 0.54
CA ARG A 351 17.59 5.51 1.51
C ARG A 351 16.23 4.88 1.14
N PRO A 352 16.00 3.59 1.46
CA PRO A 352 14.70 2.96 1.28
C PRO A 352 13.56 3.77 1.92
N PHE A 353 12.35 3.58 1.43
CA PHE A 353 11.15 4.16 2.06
C PHE A 353 10.88 3.51 3.41
N SER A 354 11.00 2.19 3.47
CA SER A 354 10.84 1.37 4.65
C SER A 354 12.08 1.52 5.56
N PRO A 355 11.91 1.90 6.84
CA PRO A 355 13.04 2.01 7.76
C PRO A 355 13.82 0.69 7.87
N GLY A 356 15.13 0.73 7.58
CA GLY A 356 15.98 -0.47 7.56
C GLY A 356 15.87 -1.34 6.31
N GLY A 357 15.10 -0.92 5.30
CA GLY A 357 14.89 -1.61 4.04
C GLY A 357 13.53 -2.31 3.91
N PRO A 358 13.17 -2.78 2.72
CA PRO A 358 11.97 -3.58 2.52
C PRO A 358 12.07 -4.91 3.30
N PRO A 359 10.94 -5.47 3.79
CA PRO A 359 10.91 -6.74 4.51
C PRO A 359 11.47 -7.88 3.65
N ILE A 360 12.24 -8.76 4.29
CA ILE A 360 12.90 -9.89 3.62
C ILE A 360 12.19 -11.19 4.00
N TRP A 361 11.70 -11.91 2.99
CA TRP A 361 11.02 -13.20 3.16
C TRP A 361 11.91 -14.34 2.68
N VAL A 362 11.96 -15.45 3.39
CA VAL A 362 12.87 -16.56 3.05
C VAL A 362 12.11 -17.69 2.37
N GLY A 363 12.57 -18.14 1.21
CA GLY A 363 11.96 -19.26 0.48
C GLY A 363 12.45 -20.66 0.86
N GLY A 364 13.49 -20.76 1.70
CA GLY A 364 14.12 -22.03 2.06
C GLY A 364 13.35 -22.85 3.09
N THR A 365 13.37 -24.18 2.92
CA THR A 365 12.69 -25.15 3.81
C THR A 365 13.66 -26.08 4.57
N GLY A 366 14.96 -26.05 4.26
CA GLY A 366 15.95 -26.86 4.98
C GLY A 366 16.09 -26.42 6.46
N PRO A 367 16.49 -27.31 7.38
CA PRO A 367 16.51 -27.02 8.82
C PRO A 367 17.28 -25.75 9.21
N ARG A 368 18.42 -25.50 8.55
CA ARG A 368 19.20 -24.26 8.72
C ARG A 368 18.41 -23.02 8.31
N MET A 369 17.68 -23.08 7.19
CA MET A 369 16.91 -21.97 6.66
C MET A 369 15.70 -21.67 7.54
N LEU A 370 14.94 -22.69 7.96
CA LEU A 370 13.80 -22.52 8.88
C LEU A 370 14.22 -21.83 10.18
N ARG A 371 15.34 -22.29 10.77
CA ARG A 371 15.91 -21.65 11.96
C ARG A 371 16.26 -20.18 11.72
N LEU A 372 17.01 -19.90 10.66
CA LEU A 372 17.42 -18.52 10.34
C LEU A 372 16.23 -17.61 10.06
N THR A 373 15.18 -18.12 9.41
CA THR A 373 13.93 -17.37 9.18
C THR A 373 13.35 -16.87 10.49
N GLY A 374 13.18 -17.77 11.46
CA GLY A 374 12.68 -17.42 12.79
C GLY A 374 13.59 -16.47 13.56
N GLU A 375 14.91 -16.65 13.45
CA GLU A 375 15.88 -15.83 14.19
C GLU A 375 16.05 -14.41 13.62
N ARG A 376 15.96 -14.21 12.29
CA ARG A 376 16.52 -12.99 11.64
C ARG A 376 15.69 -12.34 10.53
N PHE A 377 14.59 -12.95 10.09
CA PHE A 377 13.84 -12.48 8.93
C PHE A 377 12.38 -12.16 9.25
N GLU A 378 11.75 -11.39 8.38
CA GLU A 378 10.41 -10.83 8.59
C GLU A 378 9.31 -11.74 8.05
N GLY A 379 9.63 -12.71 7.20
CA GLY A 379 8.64 -13.65 6.69
C GLY A 379 9.22 -14.92 6.06
N TRP A 380 8.32 -15.84 5.76
CA TRP A 380 8.61 -17.14 5.13
C TRP A 380 7.71 -17.32 3.90
N LEU A 381 8.29 -17.74 2.77
CA LEU A 381 7.58 -17.95 1.49
C LEU A 381 8.06 -19.24 0.81
N PRO A 382 7.78 -20.41 1.40
CA PRO A 382 8.26 -21.68 0.88
C PRO A 382 7.42 -22.16 -0.32
N LEU A 383 7.99 -23.13 -1.03
CA LEU A 383 7.30 -23.99 -2.01
C LEU A 383 6.89 -25.32 -1.35
N SER A 384 6.51 -25.36 -0.06
CA SER A 384 6.25 -26.62 0.66
C SER A 384 5.25 -27.51 -0.09
N PRO A 385 5.54 -28.80 -0.36
CA PRO A 385 4.70 -29.65 -1.24
C PRO A 385 3.27 -29.86 -0.75
N THR A 386 3.09 -30.03 0.57
CA THR A 386 1.79 -30.26 1.19
C THR A 386 1.48 -29.25 2.31
N PRO A 387 0.19 -29.07 2.68
CA PRO A 387 -0.18 -28.29 3.86
C PRO A 387 0.47 -28.81 5.16
N SER A 388 0.69 -30.12 5.29
CA SER A 388 1.35 -30.72 6.46
C SER A 388 2.83 -30.35 6.53
N ASP A 389 3.54 -30.40 5.39
CA ASP A 389 4.94 -29.94 5.30
C ASP A 389 5.04 -28.45 5.62
N TYR A 390 4.07 -27.66 5.15
CA TYR A 390 3.97 -26.24 5.47
C TYR A 390 3.80 -26.00 6.97
N ALA A 391 2.82 -26.66 7.61
CA ALA A 391 2.56 -26.53 9.04
C ALA A 391 3.80 -26.91 9.88
N SER A 392 4.46 -28.01 9.52
CA SER A 392 5.68 -28.49 10.18
C SER A 392 6.83 -27.48 10.04
N GLY A 393 7.04 -26.93 8.84
CA GLY A 393 8.04 -25.89 8.62
C GLY A 393 7.73 -24.59 9.37
N LEU A 394 6.46 -24.17 9.39
CA LEU A 394 6.03 -22.98 10.12
C LEU A 394 6.24 -23.13 11.63
N GLN A 395 5.96 -24.32 12.18
CA GLN A 395 6.24 -24.63 13.58
C GLN A 395 7.72 -24.47 13.90
N ALA A 396 8.61 -24.99 13.05
CA ALA A 396 10.06 -24.84 13.22
C ALA A 396 10.52 -23.38 13.15
N VAL A 397 9.97 -22.58 12.23
CA VAL A 397 10.25 -21.14 12.13
C VAL A 397 9.81 -20.41 13.39
N ARG A 398 8.60 -20.67 13.89
CA ARG A 398 8.06 -20.05 15.11
C ARG A 398 8.86 -20.43 16.36
N ALA A 399 9.22 -21.70 16.50
CA ALA A 399 10.07 -22.16 17.60
C ALA A 399 11.46 -21.49 17.59
N ALA A 400 12.03 -21.27 16.39
CA ALA A 400 13.29 -20.54 16.27
C ALA A 400 13.15 -19.06 16.61
N ALA A 401 12.02 -18.41 16.27
CA ALA A 401 11.72 -17.04 16.67
C ALA A 401 11.61 -16.91 18.20
N GLU A 402 10.84 -17.80 18.83
CA GLU A 402 10.67 -17.84 20.29
C GLU A 402 12.02 -18.03 21.00
N LYS A 403 12.83 -18.98 20.55
CA LYS A 403 14.18 -19.22 21.09
C LYS A 403 15.10 -18.00 20.94
N ALA A 404 14.90 -17.19 19.91
CA ALA A 404 15.63 -15.95 19.67
C ALA A 404 15.06 -14.74 20.44
N GLY A 405 14.02 -14.93 21.27
CA GLY A 405 13.35 -13.85 22.01
C GLY A 405 12.48 -12.94 21.12
N ARG A 406 12.10 -13.40 19.93
CA ARG A 406 11.20 -12.69 19.01
C ARG A 406 9.77 -13.22 19.16
N ASP A 407 8.79 -12.35 18.97
CA ASP A 407 7.38 -12.77 18.88
C ASP A 407 7.18 -13.71 17.67
N PRO A 408 6.77 -14.97 17.85
CA PRO A 408 6.49 -15.89 16.75
C PRO A 408 5.34 -15.42 15.83
N GLY A 409 4.43 -14.60 16.35
CA GLY A 409 3.32 -13.98 15.59
C GLY A 409 3.76 -12.84 14.67
N SER A 410 4.98 -12.31 14.86
CA SER A 410 5.54 -11.25 14.02
C SER A 410 6.04 -11.72 12.65
N ILE A 411 6.21 -13.04 12.46
CA ILE A 411 6.68 -13.62 11.19
C ILE A 411 5.52 -13.69 10.20
N ALA A 412 5.67 -13.03 9.04
CA ALA A 412 4.71 -13.17 7.96
C ALA A 412 4.75 -14.57 7.32
N THR A 413 3.57 -15.11 7.01
CA THR A 413 3.39 -16.49 6.56
C THR A 413 2.83 -16.52 5.14
N GLY A 414 3.73 -16.47 4.16
CA GLY A 414 3.42 -16.70 2.75
C GLY A 414 3.50 -18.18 2.39
N VAL A 415 2.91 -18.57 1.25
CA VAL A 415 3.17 -19.84 0.56
C VAL A 415 3.13 -19.64 -0.95
N TYR A 416 4.06 -20.23 -1.68
CA TYR A 416 4.09 -20.21 -3.14
C TYR A 416 3.49 -21.51 -3.67
N LEU A 417 2.33 -21.38 -4.33
CA LEU A 417 1.57 -22.47 -4.94
C LEU A 417 1.60 -22.37 -6.48
N THR A 418 1.67 -23.52 -7.17
CA THR A 418 1.50 -23.57 -8.63
C THR A 418 0.29 -24.41 -8.99
N ILE A 419 -0.54 -23.91 -9.90
CA ILE A 419 -1.84 -24.51 -10.18
C ILE A 419 -2.19 -24.46 -11.67
N ALA A 420 -2.77 -25.54 -12.19
CA ALA A 420 -3.55 -25.54 -13.42
C ALA A 420 -5.03 -25.76 -13.07
N VAL A 421 -5.93 -25.00 -13.70
CA VAL A 421 -7.37 -25.20 -13.55
C VAL A 421 -8.03 -25.38 -14.91
N ALA A 422 -8.95 -26.34 -14.98
CA ALA A 422 -9.79 -26.60 -16.12
C ALA A 422 -11.15 -27.12 -15.66
N ASP A 423 -12.12 -27.23 -16.57
CA ASP A 423 -13.44 -27.77 -16.23
C ASP A 423 -13.36 -29.29 -15.91
N GLY A 424 -12.40 -29.99 -16.51
CA GLY A 424 -12.07 -31.39 -16.22
C GLY A 424 -10.73 -31.56 -15.50
N ALA A 425 -10.69 -32.41 -14.46
CA ALA A 425 -9.46 -32.70 -13.73
C ALA A 425 -8.36 -33.32 -14.61
N SER A 426 -8.74 -34.15 -15.59
CA SER A 426 -7.79 -34.74 -16.55
C SER A 426 -7.13 -33.67 -17.43
N ASP A 427 -7.90 -32.67 -17.88
CA ASP A 427 -7.39 -31.59 -18.71
C ASP A 427 -6.43 -30.70 -17.93
N ALA A 428 -6.79 -30.37 -16.68
CA ALA A 428 -5.91 -29.63 -15.78
C ALA A 428 -4.60 -30.38 -15.52
N ALA A 429 -4.65 -31.72 -15.36
CA ALA A 429 -3.46 -32.53 -15.14
C ALA A 429 -2.56 -32.58 -16.38
N ALA A 430 -3.14 -32.72 -17.57
CA ALA A 430 -2.42 -32.68 -18.83
C ALA A 430 -1.74 -31.31 -19.04
N GLU A 431 -2.46 -30.23 -18.76
CA GLU A 431 -1.95 -28.86 -18.86
C GLU A 431 -0.81 -28.60 -17.88
N LEU A 432 -0.98 -28.97 -16.61
CA LEU A 432 0.07 -28.86 -15.60
C LEU A 432 1.33 -29.63 -16.02
N ASN A 433 1.18 -30.85 -16.53
CA ASN A 433 2.32 -31.65 -16.98
C ASN A 433 3.04 -31.04 -18.19
N ALA A 434 2.29 -30.57 -19.18
CA ALA A 434 2.86 -29.87 -20.35
C ALA A 434 3.61 -28.60 -19.92
N TYR A 435 3.02 -27.82 -19.00
CA TYR A 435 3.66 -26.64 -18.43
C TYR A 435 4.95 -27.00 -17.69
N MET A 436 4.97 -28.05 -16.86
CA MET A 436 6.17 -28.44 -16.11
C MET A 436 7.29 -28.94 -17.01
N LEU A 437 6.97 -29.68 -18.07
CA LEU A 437 7.92 -30.12 -19.08
C LEU A 437 8.54 -28.91 -19.81
N ALA A 438 7.75 -27.95 -20.23
CA ALA A 438 8.28 -26.75 -20.90
C ALA A 438 9.07 -25.84 -19.93
N TYR A 439 8.57 -25.67 -18.71
CA TYR A 439 9.17 -24.74 -17.74
C TYR A 439 10.44 -25.31 -17.11
N TYR A 440 10.42 -26.57 -16.68
CA TYR A 440 11.50 -27.23 -15.95
C TYR A 440 12.23 -28.33 -16.72
N GLY A 441 11.66 -28.84 -17.82
CA GLY A 441 12.19 -30.02 -18.50
C GLY A 441 11.88 -31.33 -17.75
N VAL A 442 10.96 -31.31 -16.79
CA VAL A 442 10.68 -32.43 -15.89
C VAL A 442 9.16 -32.59 -15.70
N PRO A 443 8.62 -33.83 -15.67
CA PRO A 443 7.18 -34.07 -15.48
C PRO A 443 6.63 -33.52 -14.16
N ALA A 444 5.34 -33.20 -14.15
CA ALA A 444 4.66 -32.65 -12.96
C ALA A 444 4.75 -33.58 -11.74
N GLU A 445 4.63 -34.90 -11.94
CA GLU A 445 4.73 -35.90 -10.85
C GLU A 445 6.07 -35.83 -10.11
N VAL A 446 7.17 -35.61 -10.84
CA VAL A 446 8.51 -35.50 -10.25
C VAL A 446 8.64 -34.16 -9.51
N MET A 447 8.10 -33.08 -10.09
CA MET A 447 8.10 -31.76 -9.48
C MET A 447 7.28 -31.70 -8.19
N ALA A 448 6.15 -32.42 -8.12
CA ALA A 448 5.26 -32.47 -6.96
C ALA A 448 5.95 -32.98 -5.67
N LYS A 449 7.08 -33.68 -5.78
CA LYS A 449 7.88 -34.12 -4.61
C LYS A 449 8.56 -32.96 -3.90
N GLY A 450 8.81 -31.85 -4.60
CA GLY A 450 9.58 -30.72 -4.09
C GLY A 450 8.85 -29.37 -4.13
N MET A 451 7.66 -29.31 -4.73
CA MET A 451 6.84 -28.10 -4.74
C MET A 451 5.33 -28.36 -4.71
N ALA A 452 4.59 -27.41 -4.14
CA ALA A 452 3.13 -27.40 -4.15
C ALA A 452 2.58 -27.28 -5.57
N LEU A 453 1.99 -28.37 -6.07
CA LEU A 453 1.31 -28.42 -7.36
C LEU A 453 -0.16 -28.84 -7.18
N HIS A 454 -1.05 -28.20 -7.92
CA HIS A 454 -2.45 -28.61 -8.03
C HIS A 454 -2.90 -28.62 -9.48
N ALA A 455 -3.72 -29.61 -9.83
CA ALA A 455 -4.41 -29.69 -11.11
C ALA A 455 -5.85 -30.15 -10.84
N GLY A 456 -6.83 -29.32 -11.19
CA GLY A 456 -8.22 -29.66 -10.95
C GLY A 456 -9.21 -28.58 -11.35
N THR A 457 -10.40 -28.63 -10.76
CA THR A 457 -11.44 -27.63 -10.94
C THR A 457 -11.21 -26.42 -10.03
N LEU A 458 -11.97 -25.34 -10.21
CA LEU A 458 -11.94 -24.19 -9.30
C LEU A 458 -12.40 -24.56 -7.87
N GLU A 459 -13.30 -25.53 -7.74
CA GLU A 459 -13.76 -26.03 -6.44
C GLU A 459 -12.62 -26.74 -5.70
N SER A 460 -11.94 -27.67 -6.35
CA SER A 460 -10.80 -28.35 -5.71
C SER A 460 -9.61 -27.41 -5.47
N ALA A 461 -9.46 -26.36 -6.29
CA ALA A 461 -8.50 -25.29 -6.03
C ALA A 461 -8.83 -24.51 -4.74
N ALA A 462 -10.11 -24.19 -4.52
CA ALA A 462 -10.57 -23.50 -3.31
C ALA A 462 -10.31 -24.33 -2.05
N GLU A 463 -10.60 -25.63 -2.08
CA GLU A 463 -10.30 -26.57 -1.00
C GLU A 463 -8.79 -26.63 -0.71
N TRP A 464 -7.98 -26.70 -1.77
CA TRP A 464 -6.52 -26.74 -1.64
C TRP A 464 -5.95 -25.46 -1.02
N PHE A 465 -6.45 -24.29 -1.43
CA PHE A 465 -6.10 -23.01 -0.80
C PHE A 465 -6.52 -22.97 0.68
N ALA A 466 -7.74 -23.41 1.00
CA ALA A 466 -8.24 -23.47 2.37
C ALA A 466 -7.36 -24.35 3.27
N ALA A 467 -6.86 -25.49 2.75
CA ALA A 467 -5.96 -26.37 3.48
C ALA A 467 -4.63 -25.69 3.86
N TYR A 468 -4.02 -24.91 2.96
CA TYR A 468 -2.83 -24.13 3.29
C TYR A 468 -3.11 -22.99 4.28
N ARG A 469 -4.28 -22.34 4.17
CA ARG A 469 -4.69 -21.31 5.15
C ARG A 469 -4.87 -21.92 6.54
N ALA A 470 -5.51 -23.08 6.63
CA ALA A 470 -5.66 -23.84 7.88
C ALA A 470 -4.31 -24.27 8.47
N ALA A 471 -3.33 -24.58 7.61
CA ALA A 471 -1.94 -24.86 8.02
C ALA A 471 -1.17 -23.60 8.49
N GLY A 472 -1.76 -22.40 8.38
CA GLY A 472 -1.23 -21.15 8.91
C GLY A 472 -0.74 -20.14 7.86
N ALA A 473 -0.91 -20.42 6.57
CA ALA A 473 -0.57 -19.48 5.50
C ALA A 473 -1.55 -18.29 5.50
N ARG A 474 -1.03 -17.07 5.65
CA ARG A 474 -1.82 -15.84 5.58
C ARG A 474 -1.79 -15.23 4.19
N GLU A 475 -0.73 -15.45 3.43
CA GLU A 475 -0.62 -15.01 2.04
C GLU A 475 -0.38 -16.20 1.11
N ILE A 476 -1.28 -16.38 0.15
CA ILE A 476 -1.11 -17.37 -0.92
C ILE A 476 -0.58 -16.64 -2.15
N VAL A 477 0.57 -17.04 -2.67
CA VAL A 477 1.14 -16.54 -3.91
C VAL A 477 0.96 -17.61 -4.99
N VAL A 478 0.09 -17.33 -5.97
CA VAL A 478 -0.31 -18.31 -6.98
C VAL A 478 0.43 -18.08 -8.29
N ARG A 479 1.08 -19.13 -8.81
CA ARG A 479 1.50 -19.21 -10.21
C ARG A 479 0.50 -20.03 -11.00
N LEU A 480 -0.01 -19.44 -12.08
CA LEU A 480 -0.84 -20.16 -13.05
C LEU A 480 0.05 -20.94 -14.01
N ALA A 481 -0.10 -22.26 -13.99
CA ALA A 481 0.52 -23.17 -14.94
C ALA A 481 -0.25 -23.13 -16.28
N ARG A 482 -0.25 -21.98 -16.94
CA ARG A 482 -1.03 -21.70 -18.14
C ARG A 482 -0.10 -21.49 -19.35
N PRO A 483 -0.11 -22.39 -20.35
CA PRO A 483 0.75 -22.25 -21.54
C PRO A 483 0.21 -21.26 -22.58
N ASN A 484 -1.07 -20.87 -22.50
CA ASN A 484 -1.67 -19.82 -23.32
C ASN A 484 -1.97 -18.58 -22.45
N LEU A 485 -1.43 -17.42 -22.81
CA LEU A 485 -1.62 -16.20 -22.04
C LEU A 485 -2.86 -15.37 -22.46
N SER A 486 -3.58 -15.76 -23.52
CA SER A 486 -4.73 -14.97 -24.02
C SER A 486 -5.89 -14.87 -23.04
N ASP A 487 -6.10 -15.90 -22.20
CA ASP A 487 -7.15 -15.97 -21.18
C ASP A 487 -6.58 -15.90 -19.74
N TYR A 488 -5.31 -15.50 -19.61
CA TYR A 488 -4.60 -15.53 -18.33
C TYR A 488 -5.29 -14.67 -17.27
N ASN A 489 -5.70 -13.45 -17.62
CA ASN A 489 -6.35 -12.54 -16.69
C ASN A 489 -7.72 -13.03 -16.24
N ASP A 490 -8.50 -13.69 -17.13
CA ASP A 490 -9.79 -14.27 -16.75
C ASP A 490 -9.61 -15.48 -15.83
N THR A 491 -8.64 -16.34 -16.13
CA THR A 491 -8.27 -17.47 -15.26
C THR A 491 -7.80 -16.98 -13.89
N ALA A 492 -6.98 -15.92 -13.85
CA ALA A 492 -6.54 -15.30 -12.60
C ALA A 492 -7.71 -14.75 -11.78
N ARG A 493 -8.68 -14.07 -12.42
CA ARG A 493 -9.91 -13.57 -11.77
C ARG A 493 -10.70 -14.71 -11.13
N ARG A 494 -10.98 -15.78 -11.88
CA ARG A 494 -11.74 -16.95 -11.39
C ARG A 494 -11.02 -17.62 -10.20
N LEU A 495 -9.70 -17.69 -10.24
CA LEU A 495 -8.90 -18.22 -9.13
C LEU A 495 -8.87 -17.31 -7.90
N LEU A 496 -8.86 -15.99 -8.09
CA LEU A 496 -9.00 -15.05 -6.97
C LEU A 496 -10.34 -15.26 -6.25
N GLU A 497 -11.43 -15.42 -6.99
CA GLU A 497 -12.76 -15.74 -6.46
C GLU A 497 -12.73 -17.07 -5.69
N ALA A 498 -12.18 -18.13 -6.27
CA ALA A 498 -12.02 -19.43 -5.60
C ALA A 498 -11.19 -19.33 -4.31
N SER A 499 -10.11 -18.54 -4.30
CA SER A 499 -9.24 -18.35 -3.12
C SER A 499 -9.90 -17.64 -1.94
N ARG A 500 -11.06 -17.01 -2.19
CA ARG A 500 -11.88 -16.28 -1.21
C ARG A 500 -13.12 -17.04 -0.77
N ALA A 501 -13.58 -18.03 -1.54
CA ALA A 501 -14.79 -18.79 -1.25
C ALA A 501 -14.71 -19.63 0.05
N GLY A 502 -13.50 -19.92 0.54
CA GLY A 502 -13.25 -20.68 1.77
C GLY A 502 -12.67 -19.87 2.94
N VAL A 503 -12.82 -18.54 2.94
CA VAL A 503 -12.29 -17.62 3.97
C VAL A 503 -13.40 -17.06 4.85
#